data_AF-A0A0F7Y2Q5-F1
#
_entry.id   AF-A0A0F7Y2Q5-F1
#
_cell.length_a   1.000
_cell.length_b   1.000
_cell.length_c   1.000
_cell.angle_alpha   90.00
_cell.angle_beta   90.00
_cell.angle_gamma   90.00
#
_symmetry.space_group_name_H-M   'P 1'
#
loop_
_entity.id
_entity.type
_entity.pdbx_description
1 polymer ?
#
loop_
_entity_poly.entity_id
_entity_poly.type
_entity_poly.pdbx_seq_one_letter_code
_entity_poly.pdbx_strand_id
1 'polypeptide(L)'
;MDGSSSRSLTIATPSETNLTATVLDLDQRTLLLTAANTGSGTSTSALAFASQLALMSAGNVLLIDASLAPGGLSQQLGLTKLRGYSDLLFNQDTPPLAQDCIVRLSDQPFDVLPVGTRKRGRDRLDPEQLRVLLHQLSNQYRFVVIDGEAIYASADSLVIGTLVDGVILVVCAEETRWEVAQAASQRLTQAGARLIGSVFNKRKYYMPKWLYENL
;
A
#
# COMPACT_ATOMS: atom_id res chain seq x y z
N MET A 1 39.38 -4.58 2.61
CA MET A 1 38.66 -5.87 2.56
C MET A 1 38.58 -6.31 4.00
N ASP A 2 37.47 -6.28 4.72
CA ASP A 2 36.03 -6.24 4.41
C ASP A 2 35.35 -5.34 5.46
N GLY A 3 34.28 -4.60 5.18
CA GLY A 3 33.00 -5.09 4.69
C GLY A 3 32.01 -5.23 5.85
N SER A 4 31.62 -4.10 6.45
CA SER A 4 30.45 -4.03 7.33
C SER A 4 29.57 -2.86 6.88
N SER A 5 28.82 -3.11 5.81
CA SER A 5 27.70 -2.27 5.39
C SER A 5 26.60 -2.38 6.44
N SER A 6 26.57 -1.42 7.36
CA SER A 6 25.42 -1.14 8.20
C SER A 6 24.25 -0.76 7.28
N ARG A 7 23.42 -1.74 6.91
CA ARG A 7 22.16 -1.48 6.21
C ARG A 7 21.21 -0.86 7.22
N SER A 8 21.10 0.47 7.16
CA SER A 8 20.09 1.25 7.87
C SER A 8 18.71 0.78 7.42
N LEU A 9 18.05 -0.03 8.27
CA LEU A 9 16.62 -0.30 8.17
C LEU A 9 15.91 1.04 8.36
N THR A 10 15.19 1.48 7.32
CA THR A 10 14.39 2.71 7.36
C THR A 10 13.44 2.64 8.54
N ILE A 11 13.64 3.56 9.48
CA ILE A 11 12.87 3.72 10.70
C ILE A 11 11.46 4.12 10.29
N ALA A 12 10.52 3.18 10.39
CA ALA A 12 9.12 3.49 10.28
C ALA A 12 8.76 4.61 11.27
N THR A 13 7.95 5.55 10.81
CA THR A 13 7.64 6.73 11.62
C THR A 13 6.76 6.34 12.81
N PRO A 14 6.75 7.10 13.92
CA PRO A 14 5.86 6.84 15.05
C PRO A 14 4.39 6.71 14.64
N SER A 15 3.98 7.48 13.62
CA SER A 15 2.65 7.42 13.00
C SER A 15 2.32 6.04 12.41
N GLU A 16 3.27 5.39 11.72
CA GLU A 16 3.08 4.06 11.13
C GLU A 16 3.07 2.96 12.21
N THR A 17 3.87 3.12 13.26
CA THR A 17 3.95 2.15 14.36
C THR A 17 2.63 2.10 15.15
N ASN A 18 2.07 3.26 15.51
CA ASN A 18 0.77 3.34 16.19
C ASN A 18 -0.37 2.81 15.30
N LEU A 19 -0.28 3.06 14.00
CA LEU A 19 -1.25 2.54 13.04
C LEU A 19 -1.18 1.01 12.94
N THR A 20 0.02 0.45 12.93
CA THR A 20 0.23 -1.01 12.91
C THR A 20 -0.41 -1.67 14.12
N ALA A 21 -0.20 -1.11 15.32
CA ALA A 21 -0.86 -1.60 16.55
C ALA A 21 -2.39 -1.58 16.42
N THR A 22 -2.95 -0.47 15.91
CA THR A 22 -4.40 -0.34 15.67
C THR A 22 -4.92 -1.42 14.72
N VAL A 23 -4.14 -1.75 13.69
CA VAL A 23 -4.51 -2.74 12.67
C VAL A 23 -4.40 -4.19 13.16
N LEU A 24 -3.45 -4.50 14.04
CA LEU A 24 -3.30 -5.85 14.59
C LEU A 24 -4.50 -6.31 15.42
N ASP A 25 -5.22 -5.36 16.02
CA ASP A 25 -6.45 -5.61 16.79
C ASP A 25 -7.70 -5.77 15.91
N LEU A 26 -7.57 -5.53 14.60
CA LEU A 26 -8.67 -5.72 13.66
C LEU A 26 -8.72 -7.18 13.20
N ASP A 27 -9.93 -7.73 13.03
CA ASP A 27 -10.15 -8.99 12.30
C ASP A 27 -9.82 -8.89 10.80
N GLN A 28 -9.42 -7.71 10.35
CA GLN A 28 -9.32 -7.27 8.96
C GLN A 28 -8.04 -7.74 8.29
N ARG A 29 -8.16 -8.27 7.07
CA ARG A 29 -7.07 -8.90 6.31
C ARG A 29 -6.62 -8.10 5.11
N THR A 30 -7.42 -7.12 4.65
CA THR A 30 -7.15 -6.35 3.43
C THR A 30 -7.15 -4.85 3.70
N LEU A 31 -6.04 -4.17 3.37
CA LEU A 31 -5.80 -2.78 3.74
C LEU A 31 -5.32 -1.98 2.54
N LEU A 32 -6.00 -0.89 2.22
CA LEU A 32 -5.58 0.04 1.17
C LEU A 32 -4.85 1.23 1.78
N LEU A 33 -3.65 1.51 1.29
CA LEU A 33 -3.01 2.81 1.46
C LEU A 33 -3.23 3.63 0.19
N THR A 34 -3.72 4.86 0.33
CA THR A 34 -3.88 5.79 -0.78
C THR A 34 -3.67 7.23 -0.32
N ALA A 35 -3.59 8.17 -1.24
CA ALA A 35 -3.43 9.59 -0.95
C ALA A 35 -4.38 10.42 -1.80
N ALA A 36 -4.56 11.69 -1.42
CA ALA A 36 -5.28 12.65 -2.25
C ALA A 36 -4.59 12.83 -3.62
N ASN A 37 -3.28 13.10 -3.59
CA ASN A 37 -2.47 13.46 -4.75
C ASN A 37 -1.24 12.55 -4.90
N THR A 38 -0.77 12.41 -6.14
CA THR A 38 0.49 11.71 -6.46
C THR A 38 1.68 12.37 -5.76
N GLY A 39 2.71 11.59 -5.40
CA GLY A 39 3.92 12.11 -4.76
C GLY A 39 3.82 12.29 -3.24
N SER A 40 2.69 11.91 -2.63
CA SER A 40 2.51 11.92 -1.16
C SER A 40 3.34 10.86 -0.44
N GLY A 41 3.92 9.91 -1.19
CA GLY A 41 4.74 8.81 -0.70
C GLY A 41 3.93 7.61 -0.17
N THR A 42 2.81 7.32 -0.84
CA THR A 42 1.98 6.13 -0.57
C THR A 42 2.81 4.84 -0.65
N SER A 43 3.54 4.61 -1.75
CA SER A 43 4.37 3.42 -1.94
C SER A 43 5.41 3.24 -0.84
N THR A 44 6.07 4.32 -0.42
CA THR A 44 7.04 4.28 0.68
C THR A 44 6.38 3.94 2.01
N SER A 45 5.20 4.53 2.27
CA SER A 45 4.43 4.24 3.49
C SER A 45 3.91 2.80 3.48
N ALA A 46 3.49 2.29 2.32
CA ALA A 46 3.02 0.92 2.16
C ALA A 46 4.13 -0.13 2.37
N LEU A 47 5.35 0.14 1.88
CA LEU A 47 6.54 -0.68 2.14
C LEU A 47 6.87 -0.75 3.64
N ALA A 48 6.92 0.40 4.30
CA ALA A 48 7.20 0.49 5.73
C ALA A 48 6.12 -0.22 6.55
N PHE A 49 4.85 0.03 6.21
CA PHE A 49 3.72 -0.58 6.88
C PHE A 49 3.66 -2.11 6.71
N ALA A 50 3.88 -2.62 5.50
CA ALA A 50 3.96 -4.06 5.25
C ALA A 50 5.14 -4.71 6.01
N SER A 51 6.28 -4.03 6.07
CA SER A 51 7.44 -4.48 6.87
C SER A 51 7.07 -4.61 8.34
N GLN A 52 6.43 -3.59 8.92
CA GLN A 52 6.04 -3.59 10.32
C GLN A 52 5.01 -4.66 10.64
N LEU A 53 3.98 -4.82 9.80
CA LEU A 53 2.99 -5.89 9.96
C LEU A 53 3.64 -7.27 9.92
N ALA A 54 4.59 -7.50 9.02
CA ALA A 54 5.30 -8.77 8.91
C ALA A 54 6.18 -9.07 10.14
N LEU A 55 6.76 -8.03 10.76
CA LEU A 55 7.57 -8.17 11.97
C LEU A 55 6.74 -8.34 13.25
N MET A 56 5.57 -7.72 13.32
CA MET A 56 4.75 -7.67 14.54
C MET A 56 3.65 -8.73 14.59
N SER A 57 3.29 -9.36 13.47
CA SER A 57 2.18 -10.32 13.41
C SER A 57 2.66 -11.76 13.22
N ALA A 58 1.87 -12.71 13.73
CA ALA A 58 2.02 -14.13 13.39
C ALA A 58 1.31 -14.42 12.05
N GLY A 59 2.02 -14.31 10.93
CA GLY A 59 1.49 -14.70 9.61
C GLY A 59 2.18 -13.99 8.45
N ASN A 60 1.95 -14.51 7.24
CA ASN A 60 2.53 -13.94 6.04
C ASN A 60 1.79 -12.65 5.63
N VAL A 61 2.56 -11.67 5.16
CA VAL A 61 2.05 -10.41 4.59
C VAL A 61 2.31 -10.40 3.10
N LEU A 62 1.33 -9.93 2.33
CA LEU A 62 1.45 -9.63 0.91
C LEU A 62 1.30 -8.13 0.69
N LEU A 63 2.23 -7.53 -0.06
CA LEU A 63 2.14 -6.16 -0.54
C LEU A 63 1.80 -6.15 -2.04
N ILE A 64 0.67 -5.57 -2.40
CA ILE A 64 0.21 -5.43 -3.78
C ILE A 64 0.52 -4.03 -4.29
N ASP A 65 1.17 -3.93 -5.46
CA ASP A 65 1.24 -2.69 -6.22
C ASP A 65 0.01 -2.55 -7.12
N ALA A 66 -0.96 -1.74 -6.69
CA ALA A 66 -2.16 -1.42 -7.47
C ALA A 66 -2.08 -0.06 -8.16
N SER A 67 -0.89 0.57 -8.20
CA SER A 67 -0.68 1.89 -8.79
C SER A 67 -0.02 1.77 -10.16
N LEU A 68 -0.73 2.21 -11.20
CA LEU A 68 -0.19 2.30 -12.56
C LEU A 68 0.65 3.59 -12.78
N ALA A 69 0.76 4.44 -11.76
CA ALA A 69 1.53 5.66 -11.83
C ALA A 69 3.05 5.38 -11.97
N PRO A 70 3.78 6.20 -12.75
CA PRO A 70 5.24 6.14 -12.80
C PRO A 70 5.85 6.37 -11.40
N GLY A 71 6.99 5.72 -11.11
CA GLY A 71 7.68 5.86 -9.83
C GLY A 71 7.06 5.09 -8.66
N GLY A 72 6.06 4.24 -8.94
CA GLY A 72 5.38 3.39 -7.97
C GLY A 72 6.25 2.25 -7.42
N LEU A 73 5.65 1.45 -6.53
CA LEU A 73 6.30 0.40 -5.76
C LEU A 73 7.14 -0.56 -6.60
N SER A 74 6.61 -1.07 -7.70
CA SER A 74 7.30 -2.04 -8.56
C SER A 74 8.55 -1.45 -9.21
N GLN A 75 8.56 -0.15 -9.50
CA GLN A 75 9.76 0.52 -10.00
C GLN A 75 10.82 0.66 -8.90
N GLN A 76 10.40 0.98 -7.67
CA GLN A 76 11.30 1.09 -6.52
C GLN A 76 11.95 -0.26 -6.18
N LEU A 77 11.22 -1.37 -6.39
CA LEU A 77 11.71 -2.74 -6.14
C LEU A 77 12.34 -3.42 -7.37
N GLY A 78 12.37 -2.77 -8.54
CA GLY A 78 12.94 -3.35 -9.76
C GLY A 78 12.12 -4.48 -10.39
N LEU A 79 10.81 -4.52 -10.16
CA LEU A 79 9.89 -5.61 -10.56
C LEU A 79 9.03 -5.31 -11.79
N THR A 80 9.30 -4.23 -12.52
CA THR A 80 8.45 -3.71 -13.62
C THR A 80 8.31 -4.63 -14.85
N LYS A 81 9.10 -5.70 -14.94
CA LYS A 81 9.05 -6.68 -16.03
C LYS A 81 8.34 -7.98 -15.67
N LEU A 82 7.81 -8.08 -14.45
CA LEU A 82 7.16 -9.26 -13.94
C LEU A 82 5.64 -9.15 -14.08
N ARG A 83 4.98 -10.30 -14.29
CA ARG A 83 3.52 -10.36 -14.28
C ARG A 83 3.00 -10.07 -12.88
N GLY A 84 1.83 -9.44 -12.79
CA GLY A 84 1.35 -8.88 -11.53
C GLY A 84 -0.13 -8.52 -11.55
N TYR A 85 -0.49 -7.56 -10.70
CA TYR A 85 -1.85 -7.09 -10.46
C TYR A 85 -2.62 -6.78 -11.77
N SER A 86 -2.01 -6.05 -12.70
CA SER A 86 -2.64 -5.69 -13.96
C SER A 86 -2.83 -6.89 -14.90
N ASP A 87 -1.94 -7.88 -14.88
CA ASP A 87 -2.07 -9.09 -15.67
C ASP A 87 -3.20 -9.99 -15.13
N LEU A 88 -3.43 -9.99 -13.82
CA LEU A 88 -4.52 -10.75 -13.20
C LEU A 88 -5.91 -10.15 -13.46
N LEU A 89 -6.00 -8.81 -13.47
CA LEU A 89 -7.29 -8.11 -13.52
C LEU A 89 -7.71 -7.67 -14.91
N PHE A 90 -6.75 -7.42 -15.82
CA PHE A 90 -7.10 -6.89 -17.13
C PHE A 90 -6.94 -7.92 -18.25
N ASN A 91 -6.41 -9.13 -17.97
CA ASN A 91 -6.29 -10.20 -18.97
C ASN A 91 -7.48 -11.17 -18.95
N GLN A 92 -8.51 -10.85 -19.74
CA GLN A 92 -9.77 -11.60 -19.73
C GLN A 92 -9.69 -12.97 -20.43
N ASP A 93 -8.88 -13.10 -21.48
CA ASP A 93 -8.86 -14.33 -22.29
C ASP A 93 -8.05 -15.45 -21.62
N THR A 94 -6.94 -15.11 -20.95
CA THR A 94 -6.07 -16.10 -20.32
C THR A 94 -5.30 -15.47 -19.15
N PRO A 95 -5.97 -15.17 -18.02
CA PRO A 95 -5.29 -14.63 -16.85
C PRO A 95 -4.30 -15.68 -16.30
N PRO A 96 -3.09 -15.26 -15.86
CA PRO A 96 -2.18 -16.15 -15.15
C PRO A 96 -2.75 -16.54 -13.78
N LEU A 97 -2.17 -17.57 -13.15
CA LEU A 97 -2.49 -17.87 -11.75
C LEU A 97 -1.86 -16.80 -10.85
N ALA A 98 -2.58 -16.41 -9.79
CA ALA A 98 -2.11 -15.40 -8.84
C ALA A 98 -0.75 -15.76 -8.22
N GLN A 99 -0.57 -17.03 -7.83
CA GLN A 99 0.69 -17.54 -7.27
C GLN A 99 1.89 -17.38 -8.21
N ASP A 100 1.68 -17.42 -9.54
CA ASP A 100 2.76 -17.29 -10.53
C ASP A 100 3.17 -15.82 -10.76
N CYS A 101 2.43 -14.89 -10.16
CA CYS A 101 2.69 -13.46 -10.22
C CYS A 101 3.25 -12.92 -8.89
N ILE A 102 3.16 -13.68 -7.80
CA ILE A 102 3.68 -13.27 -6.50
C ILE A 102 5.18 -13.54 -6.44
N VAL A 103 5.92 -12.55 -5.96
CA VAL A 103 7.37 -12.55 -5.88
C VAL A 103 7.79 -12.50 -4.42
N ARG A 104 8.65 -13.43 -4.02
CA ARG A 104 9.32 -13.40 -2.73
C ARG A 104 10.68 -12.74 -2.87
N LEU A 105 10.87 -11.64 -2.14
CA LEU A 105 12.14 -10.92 -2.09
C LEU A 105 12.95 -11.42 -0.90
N SER A 106 14.24 -11.66 -1.09
CA SER A 106 15.11 -12.20 -0.02
C SER A 106 15.45 -11.17 1.05
N ASP A 107 15.30 -9.89 0.74
CA ASP A 107 15.60 -8.75 1.60
C ASP A 107 14.35 -8.10 2.22
N GLN A 108 13.15 -8.65 1.97
CA GLN A 108 11.90 -8.18 2.55
C GLN A 108 11.25 -9.27 3.42
N PRO A 109 10.57 -8.91 4.52
CA PRO A 109 9.86 -9.87 5.37
C PRO A 109 8.46 -10.24 4.83
N PHE A 110 8.08 -9.75 3.64
CA PHE A 110 6.77 -9.95 3.01
C PHE A 110 6.92 -10.37 1.54
N ASP A 111 5.87 -10.94 0.98
CA ASP A 111 5.77 -11.21 -0.45
C ASP A 111 5.21 -9.99 -1.19
N VAL A 112 5.47 -9.90 -2.50
CA VAL A 112 5.03 -8.78 -3.34
C VAL A 112 4.24 -9.29 -4.54
N LEU A 113 3.07 -8.71 -4.78
CA LEU A 113 2.40 -8.78 -6.07
C LEU A 113 2.71 -7.49 -6.83
N PRO A 114 3.61 -7.50 -7.82
CA PRO A 114 4.00 -6.28 -8.55
C PRO A 114 2.83 -5.77 -9.41
N VAL A 115 3.01 -4.60 -10.01
CA VAL A 115 1.98 -3.92 -10.81
C VAL A 115 1.59 -4.72 -12.03
N GLY A 116 2.54 -5.46 -12.62
CA GLY A 116 2.34 -6.27 -13.80
C GLY A 116 2.87 -5.64 -15.09
N THR A 117 2.89 -6.45 -16.15
CA THR A 117 3.36 -6.05 -17.48
C THR A 117 2.26 -5.54 -18.39
N ARG A 118 1.00 -5.90 -18.09
CA ARG A 118 -0.15 -5.47 -18.88
C ARG A 118 -0.36 -3.97 -18.72
N LYS A 119 -0.21 -3.23 -19.83
CA LYS A 119 -0.58 -1.83 -19.89
C LYS A 119 -2.11 -1.72 -19.88
N ARG A 120 -2.63 -0.87 -19.02
CA ARG A 120 -4.08 -0.59 -19.00
C ARG A 120 -4.45 0.32 -20.17
N GLY A 121 -5.32 -0.19 -21.02
CA GLY A 121 -5.93 0.58 -22.11
C GLY A 121 -7.12 1.40 -21.59
N ARG A 122 -8.30 1.17 -22.16
CA ARG A 122 -9.57 1.75 -21.68
C ARG A 122 -10.30 0.83 -20.68
N ASP A 123 -9.66 -0.27 -20.30
CA ASP A 123 -10.24 -1.29 -19.44
C ASP A 123 -10.51 -0.72 -18.05
N ARG A 124 -11.75 -0.88 -17.57
CA ARG A 124 -12.13 -0.47 -16.23
C ARG A 124 -11.83 -1.60 -15.25
N LEU A 125 -11.51 -1.22 -14.02
CA LEU A 125 -11.37 -2.18 -12.92
C LEU A 125 -12.74 -2.79 -12.67
N ASP A 126 -12.85 -4.12 -12.81
CA ASP A 126 -14.05 -4.87 -12.47
C ASP A 126 -14.04 -5.16 -10.96
N PRO A 127 -15.00 -4.61 -10.19
CA PRO A 127 -15.08 -4.83 -8.75
C PRO A 127 -15.28 -6.31 -8.38
N GLU A 128 -15.97 -7.10 -9.21
CA GLU A 128 -16.23 -8.51 -8.92
C GLU A 128 -14.95 -9.33 -9.05
N GLN A 129 -14.19 -9.12 -10.13
CA GLN A 129 -12.91 -9.78 -10.35
C GLN A 129 -11.90 -9.42 -9.25
N LEU A 130 -11.84 -8.14 -8.86
CA LEU A 130 -11.00 -7.72 -7.75
C LEU A 130 -11.45 -8.35 -6.43
N ARG A 131 -12.76 -8.46 -6.15
CA ARG A 131 -13.25 -9.10 -4.93
C ARG A 131 -12.85 -10.57 -4.86
N VAL A 132 -12.94 -11.30 -5.98
CA VAL A 132 -12.49 -12.69 -6.06
C VAL A 132 -11.00 -12.81 -5.77
N LEU A 133 -10.18 -11.93 -6.38
CA LEU A 133 -8.73 -11.91 -6.13
C LEU A 133 -8.40 -11.62 -4.66
N LEU A 134 -9.00 -10.58 -4.08
CA LEU A 134 -8.77 -10.22 -2.67
C LEU A 134 -9.23 -11.32 -1.72
N HIS A 135 -10.34 -11.99 -2.00
CA HIS A 135 -10.80 -13.14 -1.21
C HIS A 135 -9.81 -14.33 -1.32
N GLN A 136 -9.28 -14.61 -2.51
CA GLN A 136 -8.26 -15.65 -2.67
C GLN A 136 -6.99 -15.32 -1.87
N LEU A 137 -6.49 -14.09 -1.97
CA LEU A 137 -5.25 -13.67 -1.32
C LEU A 137 -5.39 -13.60 0.21
N SER A 138 -6.51 -13.09 0.72
CA SER A 138 -6.78 -13.01 2.17
C SER A 138 -7.02 -14.38 2.85
N ASN A 139 -7.19 -15.45 2.06
CA ASN A 139 -7.18 -16.83 2.57
C ASN A 139 -5.77 -17.42 2.69
N GLN A 140 -4.79 -16.86 1.96
CA GLN A 140 -3.39 -17.32 1.95
C GLN A 140 -2.48 -16.46 2.82
N TYR A 141 -2.80 -15.17 2.93
CA TYR A 141 -2.05 -14.19 3.68
C TYR A 141 -2.85 -13.71 4.88
N ARG A 142 -2.15 -13.48 5.99
CA ARG A 142 -2.77 -12.87 7.17
C ARG A 142 -3.14 -11.42 6.89
N PHE A 143 -2.25 -10.69 6.21
CA PHE A 143 -2.50 -9.33 5.75
C PHE A 143 -2.16 -9.18 4.27
N VAL A 144 -3.03 -8.45 3.57
CA VAL A 144 -2.87 -8.01 2.19
C VAL A 144 -2.90 -6.48 2.21
N VAL A 145 -1.72 -5.87 2.07
CA VAL A 145 -1.54 -4.43 1.99
C VAL A 145 -1.55 -4.04 0.52
N ILE A 146 -2.29 -3.00 0.16
CA ILE A 146 -2.45 -2.53 -1.22
C ILE A 146 -1.90 -1.10 -1.30
N ASP A 147 -0.86 -0.91 -2.11
CA ASP A 147 -0.39 0.41 -2.52
C ASP A 147 -1.27 0.93 -3.65
N GLY A 148 -2.19 1.83 -3.30
CA GLY A 148 -3.16 2.41 -4.22
C GLY A 148 -2.70 3.71 -4.85
N GLU A 149 -3.15 3.93 -6.09
CA GLU A 149 -2.96 5.20 -6.78
C GLU A 149 -3.66 6.37 -6.04
N ALA A 150 -3.30 7.61 -6.35
CA ALA A 150 -3.94 8.77 -5.74
C ALA A 150 -5.41 8.92 -6.16
N ILE A 151 -6.27 9.28 -5.21
CA ILE A 151 -7.74 9.39 -5.39
C ILE A 151 -8.12 10.34 -6.51
N TYR A 152 -7.37 11.45 -6.68
CA TYR A 152 -7.64 12.42 -7.74
C TYR A 152 -6.95 12.09 -9.07
N ALA A 153 -6.06 11.10 -9.10
CA ALA A 153 -5.43 10.60 -10.34
C ALA A 153 -6.23 9.45 -10.97
N SER A 154 -6.82 8.57 -10.13
CA SER A 154 -7.53 7.39 -10.59
C SER A 154 -8.73 7.06 -9.69
N ALA A 155 -9.83 6.66 -10.32
CA ALA A 155 -11.03 6.21 -9.60
C ALA A 155 -10.86 4.81 -8.99
N ASP A 156 -9.83 4.05 -9.36
CA ASP A 156 -9.61 2.69 -8.88
C ASP A 156 -9.46 2.63 -7.37
N SER A 157 -8.76 3.59 -6.76
CA SER A 157 -8.58 3.63 -5.30
C SER A 157 -9.90 3.79 -4.54
N LEU A 158 -10.91 4.44 -5.16
CA LEU A 158 -12.26 4.48 -4.59
C LEU A 158 -12.92 3.10 -4.66
N VAL A 159 -12.80 2.40 -5.80
CA VAL A 159 -13.35 1.05 -5.98
C VAL A 159 -12.67 0.04 -5.05
N ILE A 160 -11.33 0.05 -5.00
CA ILE A 160 -10.57 -0.80 -4.07
C ILE A 160 -11.00 -0.50 -2.63
N GLY A 161 -11.16 0.78 -2.29
CA GLY A 161 -11.59 1.23 -0.96
C GLY A 161 -12.92 0.65 -0.48
N THR A 162 -13.84 0.28 -1.37
CA THR A 162 -15.12 -0.34 -1.00
C THR A 162 -15.05 -1.86 -0.84
N LEU A 163 -13.95 -2.48 -1.31
CA LEU A 163 -13.76 -3.93 -1.32
C LEU A 163 -12.76 -4.41 -0.28
N VAL A 164 -12.00 -3.49 0.31
CA VAL A 164 -11.07 -3.78 1.40
C VAL A 164 -11.71 -3.55 2.75
N ASP A 165 -11.13 -4.16 3.77
CA ASP A 165 -11.62 -4.04 5.14
C ASP A 165 -11.33 -2.66 5.73
N GLY A 166 -10.22 -2.03 5.34
CA GLY A 166 -9.83 -0.72 5.85
C GLY A 166 -9.00 0.10 4.87
N VAL A 167 -9.20 1.42 4.91
CA VAL A 167 -8.41 2.40 4.15
C VAL A 167 -7.60 3.25 5.11
N ILE A 168 -6.34 3.48 4.74
CA ILE A 168 -5.38 4.34 5.41
C ILE A 168 -5.06 5.49 4.45
N LEU A 169 -5.33 6.72 4.87
CA LEU A 169 -5.01 7.90 4.08
C LEU A 169 -3.59 8.40 4.36
N VAL A 170 -2.74 8.42 3.34
CA VAL A 170 -1.40 8.99 3.40
C VAL A 170 -1.48 10.49 3.12
N VAL A 171 -1.01 11.28 4.07
CA VAL A 171 -0.99 12.74 4.05
C VAL A 171 0.46 13.20 4.06
N CYS A 172 0.86 13.94 3.03
CA CYS A 172 2.19 14.54 2.98
C CYS A 172 2.22 15.74 3.93
N ALA A 173 3.01 15.66 5.00
CA ALA A 173 3.16 16.74 5.98
C ALA A 173 3.69 18.01 5.30
N GLU A 174 3.19 19.17 5.73
CA GLU A 174 3.57 20.50 5.23
C GLU A 174 3.22 20.78 3.74
N GLU A 175 2.95 19.76 2.93
CA GLU A 175 2.55 19.89 1.53
C GLU A 175 1.03 19.73 1.34
N THR A 176 0.42 18.76 2.03
CA THR A 176 -1.01 18.50 1.89
C THR A 176 -1.81 19.48 2.74
N ARG A 177 -2.55 20.36 2.08
CA ARG A 177 -3.52 21.24 2.74
C ARG A 177 -4.60 20.45 3.46
N TRP A 178 -5.02 20.94 4.63
CA TRP A 178 -6.08 20.32 5.44
C TRP A 178 -7.35 20.05 4.64
N GLU A 179 -7.79 21.01 3.83
CA GLU A 179 -9.02 20.92 3.05
C GLU A 179 -8.93 19.82 1.97
N VAL A 180 -7.74 19.58 1.44
CA VAL A 180 -7.48 18.51 0.45
C VAL A 180 -7.55 17.15 1.13
N ALA A 181 -6.93 16.99 2.31
CA ALA A 181 -7.02 15.76 3.08
C ALA A 181 -8.47 15.47 3.53
N GLN A 182 -9.19 16.51 3.98
CA GLN A 182 -10.59 16.40 4.37
C GLN A 182 -11.48 16.00 3.18
N ALA A 183 -11.30 16.63 2.02
CA ALA A 183 -12.06 16.28 0.82
C ALA A 183 -11.77 14.85 0.33
N ALA A 184 -10.52 14.40 0.41
CA ALA A 184 -10.14 13.02 0.08
C ALA A 184 -10.78 12.01 1.03
N SER A 185 -10.74 12.27 2.34
CA SER A 185 -11.41 11.47 3.36
C SER A 185 -12.92 11.39 3.10
N GLN A 186 -13.58 12.52 2.83
CA GLN A 186 -15.01 12.55 2.53
C GLN A 186 -15.34 11.74 1.27
N ARG A 187 -14.53 11.85 0.21
CA ARG A 187 -14.74 11.11 -1.04
C ARG A 187 -14.63 9.60 -0.84
N LEU A 188 -13.66 9.15 -0.04
CA LEU A 188 -13.53 7.74 0.35
C LEU A 188 -14.77 7.26 1.13
N THR A 189 -15.17 7.99 2.17
CA THR A 189 -16.33 7.62 3.00
C THR A 189 -17.63 7.65 2.20
N GLN A 190 -17.83 8.63 1.32
CA GLN A 190 -19.00 8.71 0.44
C GLN A 190 -19.05 7.57 -0.58
N ALA A 191 -17.89 7.08 -1.03
CA ALA A 191 -17.82 5.89 -1.88
C ALA A 191 -18.17 4.60 -1.11
N GLY A 192 -18.22 4.64 0.23
CA GLY A 192 -18.49 3.48 1.08
C GLY A 192 -17.24 2.84 1.68
N ALA A 193 -16.07 3.48 1.55
CA ALA A 193 -14.84 2.98 2.13
C ALA A 193 -14.78 3.21 3.65
N ARG A 194 -14.25 2.22 4.39
CA ARG A 194 -14.00 2.33 5.83
C ARG A 194 -12.63 2.94 6.08
N LEU A 195 -12.57 4.24 6.34
CA LEU A 195 -11.33 4.92 6.73
C LEU A 195 -10.98 4.56 8.19
N ILE A 196 -9.87 3.86 8.40
CA ILE A 196 -9.44 3.39 9.73
C ILE A 196 -8.30 4.21 10.33
N GLY A 197 -7.65 5.05 9.52
CA GLY A 197 -6.56 5.90 10.00
C GLY A 197 -5.87 6.69 8.91
N SER A 198 -4.78 7.35 9.28
CA SER A 198 -3.95 8.14 8.38
C SER A 198 -2.48 8.06 8.74
N VAL A 199 -1.60 8.13 7.74
CA VAL A 199 -0.14 8.24 7.92
C VAL A 199 0.30 9.64 7.51
N PHE A 200 1.05 10.31 8.39
CA PHE A 200 1.72 11.57 8.06
C PHE A 200 3.14 11.28 7.56
N ASN A 201 3.36 11.50 6.27
CA ASN A 201 4.64 11.25 5.61
C ASN A 201 5.44 12.55 5.42
N LYS A 202 6.76 12.45 5.24
CA LYS A 202 7.70 13.57 5.02
C LYS A 202 7.72 14.66 6.09
N ARG A 203 7.29 14.36 7.31
CA ARG A 203 7.31 15.31 8.43
C ARG A 203 8.74 15.77 8.73
N LYS A 204 8.99 17.08 8.75
CA LYS A 204 10.27 17.63 9.19
C LYS A 204 10.26 17.83 10.70
N TYR A 205 11.32 17.39 11.36
CA TYR A 205 11.57 17.71 12.76
C TYR A 205 12.42 18.97 12.81
N TYR A 206 11.80 20.13 13.03
CA TYR A 206 12.51 21.41 13.17
C TYR A 206 13.31 21.52 14.48
N MET A 207 13.05 20.61 15.43
CA MET A 207 13.86 20.44 16.64
C MET A 207 14.60 19.10 16.58
N PRO A 208 15.81 19.00 17.16
CA PRO A 208 16.54 17.75 17.24
C PRO A 208 15.67 16.60 17.79
N LYS A 209 15.74 15.42 17.16
CA LYS A 209 14.86 14.28 17.45
C LYS A 209 14.78 13.90 18.95
N TRP A 210 15.90 14.03 19.67
CA TRP A 210 16.00 13.76 21.12
C TRP A 210 15.10 14.66 22.00
N LEU A 211 14.71 15.85 21.52
CA LEU A 211 13.77 16.73 22.24
C LEU A 211 12.31 16.27 22.10
N TYR A 212 11.96 15.55 21.04
CA TYR A 212 10.61 15.02 20.83
C TYR A 212 10.36 13.69 21.54
N GLU A 213 11.40 12.87 21.73
CA GLU A 213 11.28 11.55 22.37
C GLU A 213 11.11 11.64 23.91
N ASN A 214 11.27 12.83 24.49
CA ASN A 214 11.18 13.10 25.93
C ASN A 214 9.98 13.99 26.34
N LEU A 215 9.03 14.21 25.42
CA LEU A 215 7.76 14.93 25.65
C LEU A 215 6.59 13.95 25.61
#